data_AF-Q28EK7-F1
#
_entry.id   AF-Q28EK7-F1
#
_cell.length_a   1.000
_cell.length_b   1.000
_cell.length_c   1.000
_cell.angle_alpha   90.00
_cell.angle_beta   90.00
_cell.angle_gamma   90.00
#
_symmetry.space_group_name_H-M   'P 1'
#
loop_
_entity.id
_entity.type
_entity.pdbx_description
1 polymer ?
#
loop_
_entity_poly.entity_id
_entity_poly.type
_entity_poly.pdbx_seq_one_letter_code
_entity_poly.pdbx_strand_id
1 'polypeptide(L)'
;MSQRRSVSDVFTVTGSGNMAEAERAEEAGGEPTISREKTAEELKEQANEYFRVKDYDRAVQYYTQAIGLSPDTAIYYGNRSLAYLRTECYGYALADASRAIQLDAKYIKGYYRRAASNMALGKLKAALKDYETVVKVRPHDKDAQMKFQECSKLVRQKAFERAIACEQHNRSVVDSLDIEGMTIEDEYTGPQLKDGNVTIDFMLELMQFYKDQKKLHRKCVYQMLVQVKDILSKLPSLVEISLEKSQQVTVCGDTHGQFYDLMNIFHLNGLPSENNPYIFNGDFVDRGSFSVEVIVTLFGFKLLYPAQFHLLRGNHETDTMNQMYGFEGEVKAKYSAQMFQLFSEVFQWLPLAMCVNQRVLIMHGGLFSEDGVTLDQIRSIERNRQPPDSGPMCDLLWSDPQPQDGRSSSKRGVSCQFGPDVTRRFLEENGLDYIIRSHEVKPEGYEVSHNGLCVTVFSAPNYCDQMGNKGAYIHLNGSDLKPKFHQFEAVPHPNVKPMMYANSLLQMGMM
;
A
#
# COMPACT_ATOMS: atom_id res chain seq x y z
N MET A 1 -2.65 40.44 32.59
CA MET A 1 -1.64 41.02 33.51
C MET A 1 -1.07 39.84 34.29
N SER A 2 0.19 39.44 34.31
CA SER A 2 1.45 40.15 34.11
C SER A 2 2.56 39.15 33.71
N GLN A 3 3.26 39.50 32.63
CA GLN A 3 4.71 39.43 32.40
C GLN A 3 5.56 38.16 32.59
N ARG A 4 6.24 37.84 31.48
CA ARG A 4 7.56 37.19 31.34
C ARG A 4 8.63 37.83 32.24
N ARG A 5 9.67 37.05 32.59
CA ARG A 5 11.09 37.48 32.55
C ARG A 5 12.03 36.29 32.38
N SER A 6 12.78 36.34 31.28
CA SER A 6 14.08 35.70 31.05
C SER A 6 15.17 36.44 31.83
N VAL A 7 16.26 35.76 32.23
CA VAL A 7 17.60 36.38 32.31
C VAL A 7 18.66 35.30 32.07
N SER A 8 19.51 35.56 31.08
CA SER A 8 20.80 34.95 30.79
C SER A 8 21.91 35.54 31.66
N ASP A 9 23.00 34.78 31.77
CA ASP A 9 24.40 35.24 31.86
C ASP A 9 25.21 34.98 33.13
N VAL A 10 26.50 34.77 32.82
CA VAL A 10 27.75 34.96 33.57
C VAL A 10 28.35 33.71 34.26
N PHE A 11 29.32 33.05 33.62
CA PHE A 11 30.77 33.26 33.88
C PHE A 11 31.65 32.35 32.99
N THR A 12 32.47 32.99 32.16
CA THR A 12 33.68 32.44 31.55
C THR A 12 34.84 32.50 32.53
N VAL A 13 35.59 31.41 32.70
CA VAL A 13 37.00 31.45 33.17
C VAL A 13 37.82 30.41 32.39
N THR A 14 38.88 30.93 31.79
CA THR A 14 39.98 30.26 31.07
C THR A 14 40.91 29.51 32.01
N GLY A 15 41.49 28.39 31.56
CA GLY A 15 42.60 27.74 32.25
C GLY A 15 43.19 26.56 31.48
N SER A 16 44.23 26.84 30.71
CA SER A 16 45.17 25.88 30.13
C SER A 16 45.86 25.03 31.21
N GLY A 17 45.90 23.71 31.04
CA GLY A 17 46.67 22.83 31.92
C GLY A 17 46.68 21.36 31.48
N ASN A 18 47.79 20.96 30.86
CA ASN A 18 48.38 19.62 30.81
C ASN A 18 47.65 18.47 30.08
N MET A 19 48.06 18.30 28.82
CA MET A 19 48.28 16.99 28.18
C MET A 19 49.31 16.18 29.00
N ALA A 20 48.89 15.47 30.04
CA ALA A 20 49.73 14.48 30.74
C ALA A 20 48.92 13.52 31.64
N GLU A 21 47.73 13.10 31.24
CA GLU A 21 46.98 12.03 31.94
C GLU A 21 46.33 11.00 30.99
N ALA A 22 46.77 10.97 29.72
CA ALA A 22 46.23 10.07 28.69
C ALA A 22 47.04 8.76 28.48
N GLU A 23 48.01 8.43 29.34
CA GLU A 23 48.91 7.28 29.14
C GLU A 23 48.99 6.30 30.33
N ARG A 24 47.91 6.15 31.12
CA ARG A 24 47.78 5.04 32.07
C ARG A 24 46.34 4.54 32.17
N ALA A 25 45.85 3.92 31.10
CA ALA A 25 44.66 3.07 31.14
C ALA A 25 44.73 1.98 30.04
N GLU A 26 45.88 1.34 29.87
CA GLU A 26 46.01 0.08 29.13
C GLU A 26 46.50 -0.99 30.11
N GLU A 27 45.62 -1.47 30.99
CA GLU A 27 45.73 -2.77 31.67
C GLU A 27 44.47 -3.03 32.51
N ALA A 28 43.36 -3.36 31.84
CA ALA A 28 42.20 -4.02 32.42
C ALA A 28 41.45 -4.79 31.31
N GLY A 29 42.07 -5.84 30.79
CA GLY A 29 41.49 -6.73 29.80
C GLY A 29 40.45 -7.67 30.42
N GLY A 30 39.19 -7.61 29.97
CA GLY A 30 38.22 -8.71 30.11
C GLY A 30 36.74 -8.37 30.26
N GLU A 31 36.36 -7.22 30.83
CA GLU A 31 34.98 -7.01 31.33
C GLU A 31 33.97 -6.21 30.47
N PRO A 32 34.33 -5.30 29.54
CA PRO A 32 33.31 -4.49 28.84
C PRO A 32 32.54 -5.26 27.75
N THR A 33 33.14 -6.28 27.14
CA THR A 33 32.54 -7.05 26.03
C THR A 33 31.44 -8.00 26.51
N ILE A 34 31.68 -8.71 27.62
CA ILE A 34 30.73 -9.66 28.23
C ILE A 34 29.47 -8.93 28.71
N SER A 35 29.63 -7.73 29.29
CA SER A 35 28.50 -6.91 29.71
C SER A 35 27.65 -6.45 28.53
N ARG A 36 28.27 -6.07 27.40
CA ARG A 36 27.54 -5.62 26.20
C ARG A 36 26.76 -6.74 25.53
N GLU A 37 27.36 -7.92 25.40
CA GLU A 37 26.70 -9.10 24.83
C GLU A 37 25.50 -9.53 25.68
N LYS A 38 25.65 -9.53 27.02
CA LYS A 38 24.55 -9.83 27.94
C LYS A 38 23.40 -8.83 27.81
N THR A 39 23.70 -7.53 27.76
CA THR A 39 22.68 -6.48 27.57
C THR A 39 22.00 -6.59 26.20
N ALA A 40 22.75 -6.92 25.13
CA ALA A 40 22.16 -7.15 23.81
C ALA A 40 21.17 -8.32 23.83
N GLU A 41 21.50 -9.39 24.56
CA GLU A 41 20.63 -10.56 24.70
C GLU A 41 19.36 -10.25 25.51
N GLU A 42 19.46 -9.45 26.56
CA GLU A 42 18.32 -8.95 27.34
C GLU A 42 17.37 -8.10 26.48
N LEU A 43 17.92 -7.17 25.67
CA LEU A 43 17.15 -6.37 24.72
C LEU A 43 16.46 -7.23 23.66
N LYS A 44 17.14 -8.28 23.17
CA LYS A 44 16.55 -9.25 22.24
C LYS A 44 15.38 -10.01 22.89
N GLU A 45 15.48 -10.40 24.17
CA GLU A 45 14.34 -11.03 24.86
C GLU A 45 13.17 -10.07 25.08
N GLN A 46 13.43 -8.81 25.42
CA GLN A 46 12.39 -7.78 25.47
C GLN A 46 11.71 -7.60 24.10
N ALA A 47 12.48 -7.58 23.01
CA ALA A 47 11.95 -7.54 21.66
C ALA A 47 11.07 -8.78 21.33
N ASN A 48 11.47 -9.96 21.79
CA ASN A 48 10.67 -11.19 21.63
C ASN A 48 9.33 -11.12 22.39
N GLU A 49 9.29 -10.49 23.58
CA GLU A 49 8.05 -10.26 24.34
C GLU A 49 7.11 -9.31 23.58
N TYR A 50 7.62 -8.17 23.11
CA TYR A 50 6.84 -7.22 22.30
C TYR A 50 6.34 -7.88 21.00
N PHE A 51 7.18 -8.68 20.34
CA PHE A 51 6.78 -9.43 19.16
C PHE A 51 5.62 -10.41 19.46
N ARG A 52 5.63 -11.09 20.61
CA ARG A 52 4.57 -12.01 21.03
C ARG A 52 3.23 -11.33 21.27
N VAL A 53 3.25 -10.12 21.83
CA VAL A 53 2.03 -9.29 22.01
C VAL A 53 1.66 -8.51 20.74
N LYS A 54 2.32 -8.79 19.61
CA LYS A 54 2.12 -8.16 18.30
C LYS A 54 2.44 -6.66 18.25
N ASP A 55 3.19 -6.14 19.23
CA ASP A 55 3.75 -4.79 19.20
C ASP A 55 5.06 -4.81 18.39
N TYR A 56 4.91 -4.90 17.07
CA TYR A 56 6.05 -5.08 16.16
C TYR A 56 6.94 -3.84 16.09
N ASP A 57 6.38 -2.64 16.26
CA ASP A 57 7.15 -1.38 16.22
C ASP A 57 8.14 -1.31 17.39
N ARG A 58 7.68 -1.61 18.62
CA ARG A 58 8.61 -1.71 19.75
C ARG A 58 9.57 -2.88 19.60
N ALA A 59 9.11 -4.03 19.09
CA ALA A 59 10.02 -5.14 18.82
C ALA A 59 11.18 -4.72 17.88
N VAL A 60 10.88 -4.00 16.79
CA VAL A 60 11.90 -3.44 15.89
C VAL A 60 12.85 -2.49 16.60
N GLN A 61 12.34 -1.61 17.48
CA GLN A 61 13.18 -0.68 18.25
C GLN A 61 14.16 -1.43 19.15
N TYR A 62 13.69 -2.41 19.93
CA TYR A 62 14.54 -3.18 20.83
C TYR A 62 15.53 -4.08 20.09
N TYR A 63 15.14 -4.71 18.97
CA TYR A 63 16.10 -5.42 18.12
C TYR A 63 17.16 -4.48 17.55
N THR A 64 16.79 -3.24 17.21
CA THR A 64 17.73 -2.24 16.69
C THR A 64 18.75 -1.82 17.75
N GLN A 65 18.30 -1.66 19.01
CA GLN A 65 19.21 -1.42 20.14
C GLN A 65 20.14 -2.61 20.38
N ALA A 66 19.62 -3.85 20.34
CA ALA A 66 20.43 -5.06 20.48
C ALA A 66 21.50 -5.17 19.37
N ILE A 67 21.14 -4.87 18.12
CA ILE A 67 22.07 -4.81 16.98
C ILE A 67 23.12 -3.71 17.16
N GLY A 68 22.74 -2.56 17.72
CA GLY A 68 23.68 -1.48 18.03
C GLY A 68 24.75 -1.89 19.05
N LEU A 69 24.43 -2.81 19.96
CA LEU A 69 25.38 -3.33 20.95
C LEU A 69 26.21 -4.52 20.41
N SER A 70 25.61 -5.40 19.62
CA SER A 70 26.27 -6.57 19.01
C SER A 70 25.83 -6.74 17.54
N PRO A 71 26.55 -6.08 16.60
CA PRO A 71 26.16 -6.02 15.19
C PRO A 71 26.48 -7.27 14.38
N ASP A 72 27.16 -8.26 14.98
CA ASP A 72 27.63 -9.48 14.31
C ASP A 72 26.77 -10.72 14.63
N THR A 73 25.67 -10.54 15.36
CA THR A 73 24.77 -11.64 15.74
C THR A 73 23.64 -11.83 14.70
N ALA A 74 23.73 -12.89 13.90
CA ALA A 74 22.75 -13.21 12.83
C ALA A 74 21.29 -13.30 13.31
N ILE A 75 21.07 -13.79 14.54
CA ILE A 75 19.73 -13.98 15.11
C ILE A 75 18.98 -12.65 15.24
N TYR A 76 19.67 -11.55 15.57
CA TYR A 76 19.02 -10.27 15.81
C TYR A 76 18.44 -9.70 14.51
N TYR A 77 19.22 -9.74 13.42
CA TYR A 77 18.73 -9.39 12.09
C TYR A 77 17.64 -10.36 11.62
N GLY A 78 17.78 -11.66 11.87
CA GLY A 78 16.75 -12.64 11.50
C GLY A 78 15.40 -12.40 12.17
N ASN A 79 15.40 -12.00 13.43
CA ASN A 79 14.17 -11.68 14.18
C ASN A 79 13.61 -10.30 13.80
N ARG A 80 14.46 -9.28 13.60
CA ARG A 80 14.03 -7.96 13.14
C ARG A 80 13.48 -8.01 11.72
N SER A 81 14.08 -8.81 10.84
CA SER A 81 13.54 -9.13 9.50
C SER A 81 12.12 -9.70 9.58
N LEU A 82 11.86 -10.59 10.54
CA LEU A 82 10.50 -11.10 10.75
C LEU A 82 9.53 -10.00 11.23
N ALA A 83 9.95 -9.12 12.13
CA ALA A 83 9.14 -7.99 12.55
C ALA A 83 8.84 -7.04 11.38
N TYR A 84 9.81 -6.81 10.49
CA TYR A 84 9.61 -6.08 9.24
C TYR A 84 8.66 -6.79 8.27
N LEU A 85 8.68 -8.12 8.17
CA LEU A 85 7.68 -8.86 7.37
C LEU A 85 6.26 -8.66 7.90
N ARG A 86 6.09 -8.61 9.24
CA ARG A 86 4.79 -8.40 9.90
C ARG A 86 4.26 -6.98 9.74
N THR A 87 5.14 -6.01 9.55
CA THR A 87 4.83 -4.59 9.30
C THR A 87 5.00 -4.21 7.83
N GLU A 88 5.13 -5.19 6.94
CA GLU A 88 5.19 -5.02 5.49
C GLU A 88 6.34 -4.16 4.97
N CYS A 89 7.37 -4.00 5.80
CA CYS A 89 8.63 -3.37 5.45
C CYS A 89 9.52 -4.39 4.70
N TYR A 90 9.05 -4.90 3.57
CA TYR A 90 9.67 -6.01 2.85
C TYR A 90 11.10 -5.73 2.37
N GLY A 91 11.42 -4.46 2.10
CA GLY A 91 12.77 -4.02 1.75
C GLY A 91 13.73 -4.15 2.93
N TYR A 92 13.32 -3.66 4.10
CA TYR A 92 14.12 -3.82 5.34
C TYR A 92 14.19 -5.28 5.77
N ALA A 93 13.10 -6.04 5.63
CA ALA A 93 13.10 -7.47 5.88
C ALA A 93 14.11 -8.21 4.98
N LEU A 94 14.15 -7.89 3.69
CA LEU A 94 15.09 -8.44 2.72
C LEU A 94 16.55 -8.08 3.09
N ALA A 95 16.81 -6.83 3.46
CA ALA A 95 18.14 -6.37 3.86
C ALA A 95 18.64 -7.09 5.12
N ASP A 96 17.82 -7.13 6.18
CA ASP A 96 18.17 -7.81 7.43
C ASP A 96 18.33 -9.32 7.24
N ALA A 97 17.45 -9.96 6.47
CA ALA A 97 17.58 -11.39 6.17
C ALA A 97 18.88 -11.68 5.39
N SER A 98 19.25 -10.79 4.47
CA SER A 98 20.52 -10.89 3.73
C SER A 98 21.71 -10.71 4.65
N ARG A 99 21.68 -9.75 5.58
CA ARG A 99 22.72 -9.54 6.59
C ARG A 99 22.85 -10.74 7.53
N ALA A 100 21.72 -11.32 7.98
CA ALA A 100 21.72 -12.52 8.80
C ALA A 100 22.44 -13.70 8.12
N ILE A 101 22.19 -13.90 6.82
CA ILE A 101 22.85 -14.95 6.02
C ILE A 101 24.34 -14.65 5.80
N GLN A 102 24.71 -13.38 5.63
CA GLN A 102 26.12 -12.97 5.52
C GLN A 102 26.90 -13.25 6.80
N LEU A 103 26.27 -13.01 7.96
CA LEU A 103 26.86 -13.26 9.27
C LEU A 103 26.92 -14.76 9.60
N ASP A 104 25.87 -15.52 9.28
CA ASP A 104 25.84 -16.97 9.43
C ASP A 104 25.14 -17.65 8.24
N ALA A 105 25.95 -18.21 7.35
CA ALA A 105 25.47 -18.93 6.17
C ALA A 105 24.69 -20.22 6.51
N LYS A 106 24.80 -20.74 7.74
CA LYS A 106 24.05 -21.91 8.24
C LYS A 106 22.73 -21.53 8.91
N TYR A 107 22.45 -20.24 9.08
CA TYR A 107 21.21 -19.74 9.68
C TYR A 107 20.01 -19.91 8.72
N ILE A 108 19.40 -21.09 8.73
CA ILE A 108 18.30 -21.47 7.81
C ILE A 108 17.08 -20.54 7.92
N LYS A 109 16.80 -20.00 9.10
CA LYS A 109 15.73 -19.01 9.29
C LYS A 109 15.96 -17.76 8.42
N GLY A 110 17.21 -17.34 8.23
CA GLY A 110 17.56 -16.22 7.36
C GLY A 110 17.11 -16.42 5.92
N TYR A 111 17.36 -17.60 5.34
CA TYR A 111 16.90 -17.95 4.00
C TYR A 111 15.37 -17.96 3.90
N TYR A 112 14.67 -18.50 4.91
CA TYR A 112 13.21 -18.43 4.96
C TYR A 112 12.69 -16.99 4.96
N ARG A 113 13.26 -16.10 5.79
CA ARG A 113 12.84 -14.69 5.85
C ARG A 113 13.16 -13.96 4.55
N ARG A 114 14.30 -14.24 3.94
CA ARG A 114 14.69 -13.65 2.64
C ARG A 114 13.78 -14.12 1.52
N ALA A 115 13.44 -15.40 1.49
CA ALA A 115 12.49 -15.96 0.53
C ALA A 115 11.10 -15.32 0.67
N ALA A 116 10.59 -15.21 1.91
CA ALA A 116 9.32 -14.54 2.19
C ALA A 116 9.32 -13.06 1.76
N SER A 117 10.41 -12.35 2.02
CA SER A 117 10.57 -10.95 1.59
C SER A 117 10.56 -10.84 0.06
N ASN A 118 11.33 -11.69 -0.64
CA ASN A 118 11.33 -11.72 -2.09
C ASN A 118 9.96 -12.11 -2.69
N MET A 119 9.22 -13.01 -2.04
CA MET A 119 7.85 -13.34 -2.45
C MET A 119 6.92 -12.14 -2.38
N ALA A 120 6.91 -11.42 -1.25
CA ALA A 120 6.10 -10.22 -1.06
C ALA A 120 6.46 -9.11 -2.08
N LEU A 121 7.75 -9.01 -2.42
CA LEU A 121 8.25 -8.11 -3.48
C LEU A 121 7.98 -8.59 -4.91
N GLY A 122 7.32 -9.74 -5.11
CA GLY A 122 7.11 -10.34 -6.43
C GLY A 122 8.37 -10.88 -7.12
N LYS A 123 9.52 -10.90 -6.42
CA LYS A 123 10.83 -11.40 -6.88
C LYS A 123 10.90 -12.94 -6.81
N LEU A 124 9.96 -13.59 -7.49
CA LEU A 124 9.69 -15.04 -7.37
C LEU A 124 10.92 -15.92 -7.66
N LYS A 125 11.75 -15.57 -8.65
CA LYS A 125 12.96 -16.34 -8.97
C LYS A 125 13.99 -16.30 -7.83
N ALA A 126 14.14 -15.14 -7.18
CA ALA A 126 15.04 -14.99 -6.04
C ALA A 126 14.51 -15.77 -4.82
N ALA A 127 13.20 -15.68 -4.56
CA ALA A 127 12.55 -16.48 -3.52
C ALA A 127 12.72 -17.98 -3.74
N LEU A 128 12.53 -18.46 -4.97
CA LEU A 128 12.66 -19.87 -5.31
C LEU A 128 14.06 -20.41 -5.00
N LYS A 129 15.11 -19.65 -5.29
CA LYS A 129 16.51 -20.01 -4.98
C LYS A 129 16.75 -20.17 -3.48
N ASP A 130 16.16 -19.30 -2.66
CA ASP A 130 16.26 -19.39 -1.20
C ASP A 130 15.47 -20.60 -0.67
N TYR A 131 14.24 -20.84 -1.15
CA TYR A 131 13.47 -22.02 -0.78
C TYR A 131 14.14 -23.33 -1.20
N GLU A 132 14.77 -23.37 -2.37
CA GLU A 132 15.55 -24.52 -2.83
C GLU A 132 16.68 -24.84 -1.85
N THR A 133 17.37 -23.80 -1.36
CA THR A 133 18.43 -23.94 -0.35
C THR A 133 17.89 -24.52 0.95
N VAL A 134 16.73 -24.03 1.42
CA VAL A 134 16.08 -24.53 2.63
C VAL A 134 15.68 -26.01 2.48
N VAL A 135 15.01 -26.38 1.38
CA VAL A 135 14.56 -27.76 1.13
C VAL A 135 15.75 -28.72 1.01
N LYS A 136 16.87 -28.29 0.42
CA LYS A 136 18.11 -29.08 0.36
C LYS A 136 18.66 -29.40 1.75
N VAL A 137 18.63 -28.43 2.68
CA VAL A 137 19.13 -28.63 4.05
C VAL A 137 18.12 -29.36 4.93
N ARG A 138 16.81 -29.16 4.71
CA ARG A 138 15.73 -29.76 5.50
C ARG A 138 14.74 -30.51 4.60
N PRO A 139 15.13 -31.68 4.06
CA PRO A 139 14.33 -32.40 3.08
C PRO A 139 13.03 -32.98 3.65
N HIS A 140 12.88 -33.09 4.97
CA HIS A 140 11.67 -33.60 5.63
C HIS A 140 10.77 -32.50 6.22
N ASP A 141 11.16 -31.23 6.07
CA ASP A 141 10.36 -30.09 6.51
C ASP A 141 9.20 -29.88 5.53
N LYS A 142 7.99 -30.27 5.96
CA LYS A 142 6.76 -30.18 5.15
C LYS A 142 6.44 -28.74 4.75
N ASP A 143 6.72 -27.77 5.62
CA ASP A 143 6.49 -26.34 5.34
C ASP A 143 7.47 -25.85 4.26
N ALA A 144 8.75 -26.24 4.35
CA ALA A 144 9.76 -25.94 3.33
C ALA A 144 9.34 -26.44 1.95
N GLN A 145 8.93 -27.71 1.87
CA GLN A 145 8.56 -28.37 0.62
C GLN A 145 7.34 -27.70 -0.01
N MET A 146 6.31 -27.43 0.79
CA MET A 146 5.10 -26.76 0.33
C MET A 146 5.42 -25.36 -0.22
N LYS A 147 6.20 -24.57 0.52
CA LYS A 147 6.62 -23.21 0.09
C LYS A 147 7.42 -23.22 -1.21
N PHE A 148 8.33 -24.18 -1.36
CA PHE A 148 9.08 -24.37 -2.59
C PHE A 148 8.19 -24.75 -3.78
N GLN A 149 7.26 -25.70 -3.60
CA GLN A 149 6.35 -26.15 -4.66
C GLN A 149 5.44 -25.01 -5.14
N GLU A 150 4.83 -24.27 -4.21
CA GLU A 150 3.97 -23.13 -4.54
C GLU A 150 4.77 -22.00 -5.21
N CYS A 151 5.95 -21.66 -4.70
CA CYS A 151 6.82 -20.67 -5.36
C CYS A 151 7.23 -21.11 -6.78
N SER A 152 7.54 -22.39 -6.97
CA SER A 152 7.90 -22.96 -8.27
C SER A 152 6.73 -22.90 -9.27
N LYS A 153 5.52 -23.20 -8.80
CA LYS A 153 4.28 -23.07 -9.59
C LYS A 153 4.08 -21.63 -10.07
N LEU A 154 4.22 -20.64 -9.17
CA LEU A 154 4.08 -19.23 -9.52
C LEU A 154 5.16 -18.75 -10.51
N VAL A 155 6.41 -19.19 -10.34
CA VAL A 155 7.50 -18.87 -11.31
C VAL A 155 7.17 -19.41 -12.70
N ARG A 156 6.69 -20.66 -12.78
CA ARG A 156 6.30 -21.27 -14.06
C ARG A 156 5.10 -20.56 -14.68
N GLN A 157 4.10 -20.23 -13.89
CA GLN A 157 2.92 -19.49 -14.35
C GLN A 157 3.31 -18.11 -14.90
N LYS A 158 4.09 -17.30 -14.16
CA LYS A 158 4.56 -15.99 -14.66
C LYS A 158 5.44 -16.10 -15.90
N ALA A 159 6.26 -17.15 -16.01
CA ALA A 159 7.07 -17.38 -17.20
C ALA A 159 6.19 -17.69 -18.42
N PHE A 160 5.12 -18.48 -18.24
CA PHE A 160 4.15 -18.79 -19.27
C PHE A 160 3.33 -17.56 -19.68
N GLU A 161 2.82 -16.79 -18.71
CA GLU A 161 2.10 -15.53 -18.96
C GLU A 161 2.96 -14.53 -19.73
N ARG A 162 4.24 -14.37 -19.37
CA ARG A 162 5.18 -13.51 -20.11
C ARG A 162 5.42 -13.96 -21.54
N ALA A 163 5.50 -15.27 -21.77
CA ALA A 163 5.67 -15.82 -23.11
C ALA A 163 4.43 -15.52 -23.98
N ILE A 164 3.22 -15.68 -23.43
CA ILE A 164 1.97 -15.34 -24.12
C ILE A 164 1.83 -13.82 -24.33
N ALA A 165 2.19 -13.00 -23.35
CA ALA A 165 2.09 -11.54 -23.44
C ALA A 165 2.95 -10.97 -24.58
N CYS A 166 4.10 -11.59 -24.87
CA CYS A 166 4.93 -11.22 -26.03
C CYS A 166 4.26 -11.55 -27.37
N GLU A 167 3.34 -12.52 -27.41
CA GLU A 167 2.60 -12.92 -28.62
C GLU A 167 1.26 -12.16 -28.78
N GLN A 168 0.65 -11.69 -27.68
CA GLN A 168 -0.71 -11.14 -27.64
C GLN A 168 -0.82 -9.61 -27.55
N HIS A 169 0.25 -8.86 -27.81
CA HIS A 169 0.35 -7.41 -27.53
C HIS A 169 -0.74 -6.50 -28.18
N ASN A 170 -1.71 -7.04 -28.91
CA ASN A 170 -2.74 -6.28 -29.63
C ASN A 170 -4.20 -6.77 -29.47
N ARG A 171 -4.55 -7.72 -28.57
CA ARG A 171 -5.95 -8.14 -28.41
C ARG A 171 -6.42 -8.00 -26.97
N SER A 172 -7.45 -7.18 -26.77
CA SER A 172 -8.13 -7.04 -25.48
C SER A 172 -8.98 -8.28 -25.23
N VAL A 173 -9.15 -8.67 -23.96
CA VAL A 173 -10.12 -9.71 -23.60
C VAL A 173 -11.52 -9.38 -24.11
N VAL A 174 -11.87 -8.08 -24.21
CA VAL A 174 -13.13 -7.61 -24.78
C VAL A 174 -13.36 -8.15 -26.20
N ASP A 175 -12.32 -8.28 -27.02
CA ASP A 175 -12.43 -8.76 -28.41
C ASP A 175 -12.86 -10.23 -28.50
N SER A 176 -12.72 -10.98 -27.40
CA SER A 176 -13.12 -12.39 -27.29
C SER A 176 -14.44 -12.61 -26.53
N LEU A 177 -15.05 -11.54 -25.99
CA LEU A 177 -16.26 -11.63 -25.18
C LEU A 177 -17.50 -11.31 -26.03
N ASP A 178 -18.38 -12.30 -26.18
CA ASP A 178 -19.73 -12.08 -26.70
C ASP A 178 -20.68 -11.67 -25.55
N ILE A 179 -20.64 -10.38 -25.19
CA ILE A 179 -21.49 -9.81 -24.12
C ILE A 179 -22.95 -9.70 -24.56
N GLU A 180 -23.19 -9.45 -25.84
CA GLU A 180 -24.54 -9.32 -26.42
C GLU A 180 -25.29 -10.65 -26.35
N GLY A 181 -24.61 -11.76 -26.66
CA GLY A 181 -25.13 -13.12 -26.57
C GLY A 181 -25.28 -13.66 -25.14
N MET A 182 -24.75 -13.00 -24.11
CA MET A 182 -24.96 -13.45 -22.72
C MET A 182 -26.43 -13.30 -22.32
N THR A 183 -27.05 -14.39 -21.88
CA THR A 183 -28.38 -14.36 -21.26
C THR A 183 -28.25 -14.14 -19.75
N ILE A 184 -29.24 -13.47 -19.17
CA ILE A 184 -29.47 -13.45 -17.72
C ILE A 184 -30.53 -14.50 -17.46
N GLU A 185 -30.29 -15.42 -16.52
CA GLU A 185 -31.25 -16.47 -16.21
C GLU A 185 -32.52 -15.89 -15.56
N ASP A 186 -33.70 -16.44 -15.87
CA ASP A 186 -35.00 -15.93 -15.40
C ASP A 186 -35.12 -15.95 -13.86
N GLU A 187 -34.36 -16.81 -13.19
CA GLU A 187 -34.30 -16.90 -11.73
C GLU A 187 -33.48 -15.77 -11.08
N TYR A 188 -32.72 -15.00 -11.88
CA TYR A 188 -31.93 -13.88 -11.37
C TYR A 188 -32.81 -12.69 -10.99
N THR A 189 -32.94 -12.47 -9.68
CA THR A 189 -33.75 -11.40 -9.08
C THR A 189 -32.93 -10.22 -8.57
N GLY A 190 -31.65 -10.16 -8.95
CA GLY A 190 -30.75 -9.08 -8.54
C GLY A 190 -30.81 -7.85 -9.45
N PRO A 191 -30.01 -6.82 -9.13
CA PRO A 191 -29.97 -5.57 -9.88
C PRO A 191 -29.59 -5.79 -11.35
N GLN A 192 -30.26 -5.07 -12.25
CA GLN A 192 -29.99 -5.12 -13.69
C GLN A 192 -29.77 -3.71 -14.24
N LEU A 193 -28.85 -3.58 -15.20
CA LEU A 193 -28.61 -2.31 -15.88
C LEU A 193 -29.84 -1.91 -16.71
N LYS A 194 -30.21 -0.63 -16.68
CA LYS A 194 -31.34 -0.10 -17.45
C LYS A 194 -30.85 0.34 -18.82
N ASP A 195 -31.29 -0.36 -19.87
CA ASP A 195 -30.83 -0.15 -21.25
C ASP A 195 -29.28 -0.19 -21.38
N GLY A 196 -28.65 -1.06 -20.57
CA GLY A 196 -27.19 -1.18 -20.49
C GLY A 196 -26.48 -0.09 -19.69
N ASN A 197 -27.21 0.89 -19.15
CA ASN A 197 -26.66 2.01 -18.39
C ASN A 197 -26.82 1.80 -16.87
N VAL A 198 -25.87 2.36 -16.12
CA VAL A 198 -25.95 2.47 -14.66
C VAL A 198 -26.88 3.62 -14.30
N THR A 199 -27.81 3.40 -13.36
CA THR A 199 -28.70 4.42 -12.80
C THR A 199 -28.52 4.52 -11.29
N ILE A 200 -29.03 5.60 -10.68
CA ILE A 200 -29.02 5.71 -9.21
C ILE A 200 -29.81 4.58 -8.54
N ASP A 201 -30.96 4.18 -9.09
CA ASP A 201 -31.76 3.08 -8.56
C ASP A 201 -30.97 1.76 -8.60
N PHE A 202 -30.31 1.48 -9.74
CA PHE A 202 -29.41 0.33 -9.84
C PHE A 202 -28.30 0.37 -8.79
N MET A 203 -27.69 1.53 -8.55
CA MET A 203 -26.63 1.66 -7.54
C MET A 203 -27.14 1.41 -6.11
N LEU A 204 -28.32 1.93 -5.78
CA LEU A 204 -28.95 1.70 -4.47
C LEU A 204 -29.29 0.22 -4.27
N GLU A 205 -29.89 -0.42 -5.28
CA GLU A 205 -30.18 -1.85 -5.28
C GLU A 205 -28.89 -2.68 -5.18
N LEU A 206 -27.84 -2.32 -5.94
CA LEU A 206 -26.55 -3.00 -5.94
C LEU A 206 -25.88 -2.96 -4.56
N MET A 207 -25.82 -1.80 -3.93
CA MET A 207 -25.23 -1.66 -2.60
C MET A 207 -25.99 -2.49 -1.56
N GLN A 208 -27.32 -2.51 -1.62
CA GLN A 208 -28.13 -3.35 -0.74
C GLN A 208 -27.91 -4.86 -1.02
N PHE A 209 -27.86 -5.23 -2.31
CA PHE A 209 -27.62 -6.61 -2.74
C PHE A 209 -26.27 -7.14 -2.24
N TYR A 210 -25.23 -6.32 -2.31
CA TYR A 210 -23.91 -6.63 -1.75
C TYR A 210 -23.87 -6.64 -0.24
N LYS A 211 -24.62 -5.76 0.44
CA LYS A 211 -24.75 -5.78 1.90
C LYS A 211 -25.30 -7.13 2.39
N ASP A 212 -26.21 -7.71 1.61
CA ASP A 212 -26.82 -9.04 1.83
C ASP A 212 -25.95 -10.22 1.32
N GLN A 213 -24.68 -9.98 0.97
CA GLN A 213 -23.72 -10.99 0.47
C GLN A 213 -24.18 -11.70 -0.82
N LYS A 214 -24.99 -11.04 -1.64
CA LYS A 214 -25.40 -11.57 -2.94
C LYS A 214 -24.48 -11.07 -4.05
N LYS A 215 -24.48 -11.74 -5.19
CA LYS A 215 -23.50 -11.52 -6.27
C LYS A 215 -24.16 -10.97 -7.55
N LEU A 216 -23.75 -9.78 -7.99
CA LEU A 216 -24.22 -9.16 -9.24
C LEU A 216 -23.99 -10.11 -10.43
N HIS A 217 -24.96 -10.21 -11.34
CA HIS A 217 -24.86 -11.09 -12.50
C HIS A 217 -23.66 -10.72 -13.39
N ARG A 218 -22.95 -11.74 -13.92
CA ARG A 218 -21.70 -11.56 -14.69
C ARG A 218 -21.86 -10.65 -15.91
N LYS A 219 -23.03 -10.68 -16.57
CA LYS A 219 -23.32 -9.83 -17.75
C LYS A 219 -23.22 -8.35 -17.38
N CYS A 220 -23.84 -7.96 -16.25
CA CYS A 220 -23.81 -6.59 -15.77
C CYS A 220 -22.38 -6.15 -15.43
N VAL A 221 -21.59 -7.02 -14.78
CA VAL A 221 -20.18 -6.71 -14.47
C VAL A 221 -19.36 -6.51 -15.73
N TYR A 222 -19.47 -7.41 -16.73
CA TYR A 222 -18.78 -7.24 -18.01
C TYR A 222 -19.18 -5.94 -18.72
N GLN A 223 -20.48 -5.62 -18.77
CA GLN A 223 -20.97 -4.37 -19.36
C GLN A 223 -20.39 -3.14 -18.65
N MET A 224 -20.37 -3.13 -17.31
CA MET A 224 -19.78 -2.04 -16.52
C MET A 224 -18.28 -1.91 -16.75
N LEU A 225 -17.55 -3.03 -16.81
CA LEU A 225 -16.10 -3.01 -17.03
C LEU A 225 -15.72 -2.51 -18.42
N VAL A 226 -16.45 -2.88 -19.46
CA VAL A 226 -16.23 -2.36 -20.82
C VAL A 226 -16.47 -0.86 -20.87
N GLN A 227 -17.58 -0.38 -20.29
CA GLN A 227 -17.92 1.04 -20.28
C GLN A 227 -16.92 1.87 -19.46
N VAL A 228 -16.52 1.39 -18.28
CA VAL A 228 -15.59 2.16 -17.43
C VAL A 228 -14.19 2.18 -18.02
N LYS A 229 -13.76 1.09 -18.71
CA LYS A 229 -12.52 1.08 -19.48
C LYS A 229 -12.52 2.16 -20.56
N ASP A 230 -13.61 2.29 -21.31
CA ASP A 230 -13.76 3.34 -22.33
C ASP A 230 -13.62 4.74 -21.73
N ILE A 231 -14.30 5.02 -20.61
CA ILE A 231 -14.19 6.31 -19.90
C ILE A 231 -12.76 6.56 -19.42
N LEU A 232 -12.16 5.60 -18.70
CA LEU A 232 -10.83 5.75 -18.10
C LEU A 232 -9.74 5.89 -19.17
N SER A 233 -9.87 5.20 -20.30
CA SER A 233 -8.89 5.26 -21.40
C SER A 233 -8.76 6.64 -22.04
N LYS A 234 -9.82 7.45 -21.96
CA LYS A 234 -9.87 8.82 -22.50
C LYS A 234 -9.31 9.87 -21.54
N LEU A 235 -9.05 9.50 -20.29
CA LEU A 235 -8.49 10.42 -19.29
C LEU A 235 -6.97 10.55 -19.46
N PRO A 236 -6.38 11.71 -19.12
CA PRO A 236 -4.94 11.87 -18.98
C PRO A 236 -4.41 11.11 -17.75
N SER A 237 -3.08 10.92 -17.70
CA SER A 237 -2.43 10.29 -16.54
C SER A 237 -2.42 11.18 -15.30
N LEU A 238 -2.43 12.51 -15.49
CA LEU A 238 -2.73 13.51 -14.48
C LEU A 238 -4.10 14.13 -14.80
N VAL A 239 -5.10 13.87 -13.98
CA VAL A 239 -6.43 14.51 -14.12
C VAL A 239 -6.41 15.86 -13.41
N GLU A 240 -6.98 16.88 -14.04
CA GLU A 240 -7.03 18.23 -13.46
C GLU A 240 -8.48 18.64 -13.29
N ILE A 241 -8.85 19.02 -12.06
CA ILE A 241 -10.20 19.49 -11.74
C ILE A 241 -10.17 20.89 -11.16
N SER A 242 -11.23 21.65 -11.42
CA SER A 242 -11.44 22.97 -10.85
C SER A 242 -12.69 22.97 -9.99
N LEU A 243 -12.55 23.37 -8.73
CA LEU A 243 -13.62 23.58 -7.77
C LEU A 243 -13.94 25.07 -7.70
N GLU A 244 -15.19 25.41 -7.94
CA GLU A 244 -15.72 26.74 -7.67
C GLU A 244 -15.73 27.02 -6.15
N LYS A 245 -15.81 28.30 -5.76
CA LYS A 245 -15.74 28.71 -4.35
C LYS A 245 -16.76 28.03 -3.44
N SER A 246 -17.96 27.75 -3.95
CA SER A 246 -19.03 27.07 -3.20
C SER A 246 -18.96 25.55 -3.25
N GLN A 247 -18.11 24.98 -4.11
CA GLN A 247 -17.99 23.54 -4.29
C GLN A 247 -17.04 22.93 -3.27
N GLN A 248 -17.27 21.65 -2.98
CA GLN A 248 -16.44 20.84 -2.13
C GLN A 248 -16.25 19.47 -2.78
N VAL A 249 -15.11 18.83 -2.55
CA VAL A 249 -14.85 17.43 -2.92
C VAL A 249 -14.37 16.65 -1.71
N THR A 250 -14.77 15.38 -1.64
CA THR A 250 -14.30 14.44 -0.63
C THR A 250 -13.14 13.62 -1.16
N VAL A 251 -12.03 13.54 -0.43
CA VAL A 251 -10.88 12.68 -0.75
C VAL A 251 -10.81 11.54 0.25
N CYS A 252 -10.97 10.31 -0.24
CA CYS A 252 -10.78 9.07 0.49
C CYS A 252 -9.42 8.46 0.10
N GLY A 253 -8.77 7.81 1.06
CA GLY A 253 -7.60 6.96 0.81
C GLY A 253 -7.99 5.52 0.54
N ASP A 254 -7.08 4.61 0.91
CA ASP A 254 -7.20 3.17 0.73
C ASP A 254 -8.49 2.64 1.37
N THR A 255 -9.15 1.70 0.69
CA THR A 255 -10.36 1.01 1.19
C THR A 255 -10.19 -0.50 1.30
N HIS A 256 -9.27 -1.10 0.55
CA HIS A 256 -8.84 -2.50 0.67
C HIS A 256 -9.97 -3.51 0.87
N GLY A 257 -10.98 -3.49 0.01
CA GLY A 257 -12.09 -4.46 0.06
C GLY A 257 -12.92 -4.44 1.34
N GLN A 258 -12.89 -3.35 2.12
CA GLN A 258 -13.75 -3.14 3.28
C GLN A 258 -15.09 -2.53 2.87
N PHE A 259 -15.90 -3.31 2.15
CA PHE A 259 -17.17 -2.85 1.56
C PHE A 259 -18.14 -2.22 2.57
N TYR A 260 -18.24 -2.80 3.78
CA TYR A 260 -19.16 -2.31 4.80
C TYR A 260 -18.73 -0.94 5.35
N ASP A 261 -17.42 -0.68 5.44
CA ASP A 261 -16.89 0.63 5.79
C ASP A 261 -17.06 1.64 4.65
N LEU A 262 -16.93 1.22 3.39
CA LEU A 262 -17.28 2.08 2.25
C LEU A 262 -18.75 2.55 2.33
N MET A 263 -19.67 1.64 2.68
CA MET A 263 -21.08 2.01 2.91
C MET A 263 -21.23 2.97 4.09
N ASN A 264 -20.41 2.81 5.15
CA ASN A 264 -20.40 3.74 6.27
C ASN A 264 -19.93 5.15 5.85
N ILE A 265 -18.90 5.25 4.99
CA ILE A 265 -18.47 6.55 4.42
C ILE A 265 -19.64 7.23 3.71
N PHE A 266 -20.35 6.50 2.84
CA PHE A 266 -21.51 7.05 2.12
C PHE A 266 -22.70 7.38 3.04
N HIS A 267 -22.86 6.66 4.14
CA HIS A 267 -23.87 6.97 5.14
C HIS A 267 -23.54 8.26 5.90
N LEU A 268 -22.28 8.41 6.34
CA LEU A 268 -21.81 9.55 7.13
C LEU A 268 -21.66 10.83 6.31
N ASN A 269 -21.22 10.70 5.06
CA ASN A 269 -20.82 11.82 4.20
C ASN A 269 -21.73 12.01 2.98
N GLY A 270 -22.81 11.23 2.89
CA GLY A 270 -23.75 11.25 1.77
C GLY A 270 -23.24 10.50 0.55
N LEU A 271 -24.18 10.04 -0.27
CA LEU A 271 -23.86 9.33 -1.50
C LEU A 271 -23.13 10.22 -2.52
N PRO A 272 -22.32 9.63 -3.41
CA PRO A 272 -21.79 10.33 -4.56
C PRO A 272 -22.92 10.93 -5.41
N SER A 273 -22.73 12.17 -5.85
CA SER A 273 -23.65 12.87 -6.75
C SER A 273 -22.94 14.03 -7.43
N GLU A 274 -23.61 14.72 -8.35
CA GLU A 274 -23.12 15.95 -8.97
C GLU A 274 -22.73 17.03 -7.93
N ASN A 275 -23.43 17.06 -6.78
CA ASN A 275 -23.20 18.03 -5.71
C ASN A 275 -22.36 17.47 -4.55
N ASN A 276 -21.97 16.20 -4.61
CA ASN A 276 -21.13 15.55 -3.60
C ASN A 276 -20.05 14.69 -4.30
N PRO A 277 -19.05 15.33 -4.93
CA PRO A 277 -17.99 14.64 -5.65
C PRO A 277 -17.03 13.92 -4.70
N TYR A 278 -16.45 12.83 -5.18
CA TYR A 278 -15.49 11.99 -4.46
C TYR A 278 -14.25 11.71 -5.30
N ILE A 279 -13.11 11.61 -4.62
CA ILE A 279 -11.85 11.11 -5.12
C ILE A 279 -11.44 9.94 -4.22
N PHE A 280 -11.32 8.74 -4.77
CA PHE A 280 -10.72 7.60 -4.07
C PHE A 280 -9.28 7.41 -4.56
N ASN A 281 -8.34 7.53 -3.65
CA ASN A 281 -6.91 7.63 -3.92
C ASN A 281 -6.20 6.26 -3.95
N GLY A 282 -6.69 5.35 -4.81
CA GLY A 282 -6.11 4.02 -4.99
C GLY A 282 -6.39 3.03 -3.87
N ASP A 283 -5.91 1.80 -4.08
CA ASP A 283 -5.98 0.69 -3.14
C ASP A 283 -7.41 0.37 -2.71
N PHE A 284 -8.23 0.11 -3.74
CA PHE A 284 -9.63 -0.25 -3.58
C PHE A 284 -9.79 -1.71 -3.14
N VAL A 285 -8.90 -2.56 -3.63
CA VAL A 285 -8.96 -4.02 -3.56
C VAL A 285 -7.82 -4.60 -2.73
N ASP A 286 -7.80 -5.94 -2.68
CA ASP A 286 -6.88 -6.76 -1.90
C ASP A 286 -7.07 -6.61 -0.38
N ARG A 287 -6.54 -7.58 0.36
CA ARG A 287 -6.58 -7.66 1.83
C ARG A 287 -7.98 -7.94 2.39
N GLY A 288 -8.91 -7.01 2.25
CA GLY A 288 -10.30 -7.24 2.59
C GLY A 288 -10.95 -8.23 1.62
N SER A 289 -11.90 -9.00 2.14
CA SER A 289 -12.54 -10.10 1.39
C SER A 289 -13.85 -9.71 0.69
N PHE A 290 -14.08 -8.40 0.54
CA PHE A 290 -15.20 -7.82 -0.21
C PHE A 290 -14.69 -6.85 -1.28
N SER A 291 -13.55 -7.18 -1.89
CA SER A 291 -12.90 -6.32 -2.90
C SER A 291 -13.74 -6.19 -4.17
N VAL A 292 -14.42 -7.25 -4.58
CA VAL A 292 -15.33 -7.24 -5.74
C VAL A 292 -16.48 -6.27 -5.51
N GLU A 293 -17.09 -6.30 -4.33
CA GLU A 293 -18.21 -5.42 -3.98
C GLU A 293 -17.78 -3.96 -3.94
N VAL A 294 -16.60 -3.67 -3.37
CA VAL A 294 -16.01 -2.32 -3.40
C VAL A 294 -15.80 -1.85 -4.83
N ILE A 295 -15.01 -2.57 -5.63
CA ILE A 295 -14.59 -2.06 -6.93
C ILE A 295 -15.74 -1.93 -7.93
N VAL A 296 -16.71 -2.86 -7.91
CA VAL A 296 -17.88 -2.77 -8.78
C VAL A 296 -18.78 -1.62 -8.36
N THR A 297 -18.90 -1.32 -7.06
CA THR A 297 -19.63 -0.14 -6.58
C THR A 297 -18.93 1.16 -7.00
N LEU A 298 -17.61 1.23 -6.85
CA LEU A 298 -16.82 2.40 -7.27
C LEU A 298 -16.90 2.63 -8.79
N PHE A 299 -16.80 1.58 -9.61
CA PHE A 299 -16.98 1.69 -11.05
C PHE A 299 -18.42 2.06 -11.43
N GLY A 300 -19.42 1.57 -10.70
CA GLY A 300 -20.81 1.99 -10.87
C GLY A 300 -20.98 3.50 -10.67
N PHE A 301 -20.45 4.06 -9.59
CA PHE A 301 -20.48 5.52 -9.39
C PHE A 301 -19.62 6.28 -10.41
N LYS A 302 -18.51 5.71 -10.89
CA LYS A 302 -17.72 6.30 -11.99
C LYS A 302 -18.52 6.38 -13.29
N LEU A 303 -19.34 5.36 -13.58
CA LEU A 303 -20.24 5.35 -14.75
C LEU A 303 -21.40 6.33 -14.58
N LEU A 304 -21.96 6.41 -13.36
CA LEU A 304 -23.09 7.28 -13.06
C LEU A 304 -22.72 8.77 -13.02
N TYR A 305 -21.56 9.10 -12.43
CA TYR A 305 -21.08 10.48 -12.26
C TYR A 305 -19.63 10.63 -12.76
N PRO A 306 -19.38 10.48 -14.07
CA PRO A 306 -18.02 10.42 -14.61
C PRO A 306 -17.18 11.69 -14.38
N ALA A 307 -17.82 12.84 -14.21
CA ALA A 307 -17.16 14.12 -13.98
C ALA A 307 -16.94 14.44 -12.48
N GLN A 308 -17.64 13.75 -11.56
CA GLN A 308 -17.64 14.04 -10.12
C GLN A 308 -17.12 12.89 -9.26
N PHE A 309 -17.02 11.70 -9.83
CA PHE A 309 -16.47 10.52 -9.16
C PHE A 309 -15.14 10.14 -9.81
N HIS A 310 -14.08 10.20 -9.03
CA HIS A 310 -12.71 10.05 -9.49
C HIS A 310 -12.02 8.91 -8.77
N LEU A 311 -11.31 8.09 -9.55
CA LEU A 311 -10.55 6.95 -9.07
C LEU A 311 -9.11 7.13 -9.54
N LEU A 312 -8.17 7.12 -8.61
CA LEU A 312 -6.74 7.12 -8.90
C LEU A 312 -6.18 5.71 -8.69
N ARG A 313 -5.12 5.38 -9.41
CA ARG A 313 -4.47 4.08 -9.29
C ARG A 313 -3.64 4.01 -8.01
N GLY A 314 -3.80 2.95 -7.23
CA GLY A 314 -2.90 2.57 -6.16
C GLY A 314 -1.96 1.43 -6.56
N ASN A 315 -1.06 1.03 -5.66
CA ASN A 315 -0.17 -0.10 -5.95
C ASN A 315 -0.92 -1.45 -5.97
N HIS A 316 -2.07 -1.54 -5.29
CA HIS A 316 -2.92 -2.73 -5.31
C HIS A 316 -3.81 -2.85 -6.55
N GLU A 317 -3.89 -1.85 -7.43
CA GLU A 317 -4.48 -1.99 -8.77
C GLU A 317 -3.44 -2.52 -9.80
N THR A 318 -2.73 -3.59 -9.42
CA THR A 318 -1.66 -4.24 -10.18
C THR A 318 -1.71 -5.77 -10.06
N ASP A 319 -1.31 -6.47 -11.12
CA ASP A 319 -1.45 -7.94 -11.19
C ASP A 319 -0.63 -8.64 -10.12
N THR A 320 0.59 -8.13 -9.87
CA THR A 320 1.48 -8.76 -8.89
C THR A 320 0.93 -8.65 -7.48
N MET A 321 0.24 -7.55 -7.14
CA MET A 321 -0.44 -7.43 -5.86
C MET A 321 -1.70 -8.31 -5.84
N ASN A 322 -2.55 -8.25 -6.86
CA ASN A 322 -3.82 -8.97 -6.87
C ASN A 322 -3.67 -10.50 -6.81
N GLN A 323 -2.64 -11.05 -7.46
CA GLN A 323 -2.28 -12.48 -7.39
C GLN A 323 -1.92 -12.92 -5.97
N MET A 324 -1.34 -12.01 -5.20
CA MET A 324 -0.76 -12.28 -3.89
C MET A 324 -1.75 -12.00 -2.77
N TYR A 325 -2.47 -10.87 -2.84
CA TYR A 325 -3.20 -10.29 -1.72
C TYR A 325 -4.73 -10.44 -1.81
N GLY A 326 -5.24 -11.20 -2.78
CA GLY A 326 -6.56 -11.82 -2.72
C GLY A 326 -7.54 -11.42 -3.81
N PHE A 327 -7.38 -10.28 -4.46
CA PHE A 327 -8.36 -9.81 -5.45
C PHE A 327 -8.48 -10.77 -6.64
N GLU A 328 -7.37 -11.29 -7.17
CA GLU A 328 -7.43 -12.28 -8.26
C GLU A 328 -8.19 -13.55 -7.81
N GLY A 329 -7.88 -14.03 -6.61
CA GLY A 329 -8.55 -15.19 -6.04
C GLY A 329 -10.04 -14.96 -5.82
N GLU A 330 -10.41 -13.77 -5.34
CA GLU A 330 -11.79 -13.38 -5.09
C GLU A 330 -12.59 -13.28 -6.40
N VAL A 331 -12.03 -12.65 -7.43
CA VAL A 331 -12.66 -12.57 -8.76
C VAL A 331 -12.82 -13.94 -9.39
N LYS A 332 -11.82 -14.82 -9.26
CA LYS A 332 -11.91 -16.21 -9.76
C LYS A 332 -12.96 -17.03 -9.01
N ALA A 333 -13.08 -16.83 -7.70
CA ALA A 333 -14.07 -17.52 -6.87
C ALA A 333 -15.50 -17.05 -7.14
N LYS A 334 -15.71 -15.73 -7.29
CA LYS A 334 -17.02 -15.14 -7.53
C LYS A 334 -17.42 -15.22 -9.00
N TYR A 335 -16.48 -15.10 -9.93
CA TYR A 335 -16.72 -15.05 -11.37
C TYR A 335 -15.84 -16.04 -12.16
N SER A 336 -14.74 -15.56 -12.75
CA SER A 336 -13.90 -16.32 -13.67
C SER A 336 -12.51 -15.68 -13.83
N ALA A 337 -11.55 -16.44 -14.36
CA ALA A 337 -10.22 -15.90 -14.67
C ALA A 337 -10.28 -14.82 -15.77
N GLN A 338 -11.17 -14.98 -16.75
CA GLN A 338 -11.39 -14.00 -17.82
C GLN A 338 -11.89 -12.66 -17.27
N MET A 339 -12.76 -12.69 -16.26
CA MET A 339 -13.21 -11.48 -15.56
C MET A 339 -12.04 -10.74 -14.91
N PHE A 340 -11.12 -11.47 -14.26
CA PHE A 340 -9.93 -10.86 -13.64
C PHE A 340 -9.02 -10.20 -14.68
N GLN A 341 -8.80 -10.85 -15.83
CA GLN A 341 -8.01 -10.24 -16.91
C GLN A 341 -8.62 -8.90 -17.37
N LEU A 342 -9.95 -8.82 -17.48
CA LEU A 342 -10.61 -7.56 -17.81
C LEU A 342 -10.46 -6.50 -16.71
N PHE A 343 -10.56 -6.88 -15.42
CA PHE A 343 -10.25 -5.96 -14.32
C PHE A 343 -8.81 -5.43 -14.40
N SER A 344 -7.84 -6.30 -14.67
CA SER A 344 -6.44 -5.90 -14.86
C SER A 344 -6.28 -4.89 -16.00
N GLU A 345 -6.91 -5.14 -17.15
CA GLU A 345 -6.89 -4.20 -18.27
C GLU A 345 -7.52 -2.84 -17.90
N VAL A 346 -8.62 -2.84 -17.15
CA VAL A 346 -9.29 -1.61 -16.69
C VAL A 346 -8.38 -0.85 -15.71
N PHE A 347 -7.76 -1.53 -14.76
CA PHE A 347 -6.84 -0.94 -13.78
C PHE A 347 -5.66 -0.23 -14.42
N GLN A 348 -5.18 -0.73 -15.56
CA GLN A 348 -4.11 -0.09 -16.32
C GLN A 348 -4.50 1.30 -16.86
N TRP A 349 -5.80 1.59 -16.99
CA TRP A 349 -6.29 2.90 -17.46
C TRP A 349 -6.61 3.89 -16.36
N LEU A 350 -6.57 3.49 -15.09
CA LEU A 350 -6.75 4.40 -13.96
C LEU A 350 -5.68 5.52 -13.98
N PRO A 351 -6.06 6.80 -13.88
CA PRO A 351 -5.12 7.91 -13.75
C PRO A 351 -4.17 7.73 -12.55
N LEU A 352 -2.95 8.25 -12.67
CA LEU A 352 -1.91 8.09 -11.65
C LEU A 352 -1.93 9.20 -10.58
N ALA A 353 -2.42 10.37 -10.96
CA ALA A 353 -2.52 11.52 -10.06
C ALA A 353 -3.67 12.44 -10.44
N MET A 354 -4.06 13.31 -9.51
CA MET A 354 -5.00 14.39 -9.74
C MET A 354 -4.49 15.71 -9.19
N CYS A 355 -4.68 16.80 -9.92
CA CYS A 355 -4.44 18.15 -9.42
C CYS A 355 -5.75 18.93 -9.26
N VAL A 356 -5.99 19.43 -8.04
CA VAL A 356 -7.17 20.24 -7.71
C VAL A 356 -6.77 21.72 -7.73
N ASN A 357 -7.48 22.52 -8.53
CA ASN A 357 -7.28 23.97 -8.69
C ASN A 357 -5.85 24.39 -9.07
N GLN A 358 -5.04 23.47 -9.63
CA GLN A 358 -3.60 23.69 -9.86
C GLN A 358 -2.82 24.02 -8.57
N ARG A 359 -3.31 23.59 -7.41
CA ARG A 359 -2.72 23.88 -6.09
C ARG A 359 -2.43 22.65 -5.26
N VAL A 360 -3.32 21.65 -5.27
CA VAL A 360 -3.18 20.44 -4.45
C VAL A 360 -3.00 19.24 -5.37
N LEU A 361 -1.87 18.54 -5.24
CA LEU A 361 -1.61 17.32 -6.00
C LEU A 361 -1.95 16.09 -5.15
N ILE A 362 -2.64 15.13 -5.75
CA ILE A 362 -3.11 13.91 -5.09
C ILE A 362 -2.58 12.70 -5.86
N MET A 363 -1.91 11.79 -5.17
CA MET A 363 -1.46 10.51 -5.70
C MET A 363 -1.48 9.45 -4.59
N HIS A 364 -1.50 8.16 -4.93
CA HIS A 364 -1.58 7.12 -3.92
C HIS A 364 -0.31 7.05 -3.04
N GLY A 365 0.85 6.84 -3.67
CA GLY A 365 2.16 6.71 -3.03
C GLY A 365 2.74 8.07 -2.64
N GLY A 366 3.47 8.73 -3.53
CA GLY A 366 4.11 10.01 -3.19
C GLY A 366 5.01 10.56 -4.28
N LEU A 367 6.11 11.19 -3.86
CA LEU A 367 7.04 11.91 -4.73
C LEU A 367 8.21 11.03 -5.23
N PHE A 368 9.02 11.65 -6.06
CA PHE A 368 9.93 10.97 -6.98
C PHE A 368 11.32 10.71 -6.38
N SER A 369 11.92 9.63 -6.84
CA SER A 369 13.32 9.25 -6.59
C SER A 369 14.33 10.20 -7.24
N GLU A 370 13.87 11.00 -8.22
CA GLU A 370 14.65 12.01 -8.94
C GLU A 370 14.09 13.42 -8.69
N ASP A 371 14.95 14.44 -8.76
CA ASP A 371 14.53 15.86 -8.73
C ASP A 371 14.15 16.35 -10.15
N GLY A 372 13.45 17.49 -10.24
CA GLY A 372 13.07 18.11 -11.51
C GLY A 372 11.86 17.47 -12.20
N VAL A 373 11.12 16.59 -11.51
CA VAL A 373 9.88 16.04 -12.04
C VAL A 373 8.79 17.11 -12.06
N THR A 374 8.12 17.26 -13.21
CA THR A 374 7.09 18.28 -13.45
C THR A 374 5.70 17.67 -13.64
N LEU A 375 4.64 18.47 -13.46
CA LEU A 375 3.27 18.07 -13.79
C LEU A 375 3.12 17.61 -15.25
N ASP A 376 3.84 18.23 -16.20
CA ASP A 376 3.85 17.82 -17.60
C ASP A 376 4.43 16.42 -17.81
N GLN A 377 5.49 16.08 -17.08
CA GLN A 377 6.03 14.73 -17.12
C GLN A 377 5.01 13.72 -16.59
N ILE A 378 4.27 14.04 -15.51
CA ILE A 378 3.18 13.17 -15.01
C ILE A 378 2.07 13.01 -16.06
N ARG A 379 1.65 14.09 -16.73
CA ARG A 379 0.66 14.04 -17.82
C ARG A 379 1.09 13.08 -18.94
N SER A 380 2.39 13.07 -19.26
CA SER A 380 2.97 12.31 -20.37
C SER A 380 3.24 10.82 -20.08
N ILE A 381 3.03 10.34 -18.85
CA ILE A 381 3.29 8.94 -18.52
C ILE A 381 2.35 8.01 -19.29
N GLU A 382 2.92 7.06 -20.05
CA GLU A 382 2.20 5.93 -20.64
C GLU A 382 1.78 4.94 -19.54
N ARG A 383 0.59 5.15 -18.96
CA ARG A 383 0.13 4.42 -17.77
C ARG A 383 -0.51 3.06 -18.04
N ASN A 384 -0.92 2.79 -19.28
CA ASN A 384 -1.68 1.62 -19.74
C ASN A 384 -0.84 0.32 -19.80
N ARG A 385 -0.20 0.02 -18.67
CA ARG A 385 0.72 -1.09 -18.45
C ARG A 385 0.80 -1.41 -16.96
N GLN A 386 1.46 -2.52 -16.62
CA GLN A 386 1.91 -2.74 -15.24
C GLN A 386 3.02 -1.73 -14.89
N PRO A 387 3.10 -1.27 -13.63
CA PRO A 387 4.14 -0.32 -13.23
C PRO A 387 5.53 -0.94 -13.42
N PRO A 388 6.53 -0.14 -13.86
CA PRO A 388 7.92 -0.57 -13.89
C PRO A 388 8.47 -0.79 -12.47
N ASP A 389 9.64 -1.44 -12.37
CA ASP A 389 10.34 -1.65 -11.09
C ASP A 389 10.89 -0.35 -10.45
N SER A 390 10.98 0.74 -11.23
CA SER A 390 11.45 2.08 -10.80
C SER A 390 10.98 3.17 -11.76
N GLY A 391 11.17 4.45 -11.39
CA GLY A 391 10.82 5.62 -12.19
C GLY A 391 9.46 6.23 -11.81
N PRO A 392 9.03 7.30 -12.51
CA PRO A 392 7.93 8.15 -12.03
C PRO A 392 6.59 7.44 -11.78
N MET A 393 6.19 6.51 -12.66
CA MET A 393 4.98 5.70 -12.45
C MET A 393 5.08 4.81 -11.22
N CYS A 394 6.27 4.25 -10.95
CA CYS A 394 6.50 3.44 -9.76
C CYS A 394 6.44 4.32 -8.50
N ASP A 395 7.09 5.49 -8.53
CA ASP A 395 7.19 6.37 -7.37
C ASP A 395 5.84 6.95 -6.95
N LEU A 396 4.99 7.32 -7.91
CA LEU A 396 3.61 7.78 -7.67
C LEU A 396 2.76 6.75 -6.94
N LEU A 397 3.09 5.45 -7.06
CA LEU A 397 2.31 4.36 -6.47
C LEU A 397 2.96 3.79 -5.19
N TRP A 398 4.26 3.96 -4.97
CA TRP A 398 5.00 3.19 -3.95
C TRP A 398 5.85 3.99 -2.96
N SER A 399 6.13 5.26 -3.23
CA SER A 399 7.01 6.05 -2.37
C SER A 399 6.31 6.44 -1.06
N ASP A 400 7.11 6.61 0.00
CA ASP A 400 6.64 7.06 1.32
C ASP A 400 7.39 8.32 1.78
N PRO A 401 6.75 9.23 2.54
CA PRO A 401 7.47 10.31 3.20
C PRO A 401 8.42 9.78 4.30
N GLN A 402 9.53 10.48 4.54
CA GLN A 402 10.43 10.25 5.68
C GLN A 402 10.66 11.56 6.46
N PRO A 403 10.86 11.50 7.78
CA PRO A 403 11.00 12.72 8.58
C PRO A 403 12.30 13.49 8.33
N GLN A 404 13.38 12.81 7.93
CA GLN A 404 14.67 13.41 7.64
C GLN A 404 14.78 13.88 6.19
N ASP A 405 15.56 14.93 5.95
CA ASP A 405 15.84 15.44 4.61
C ASP A 405 16.55 14.39 3.72
N GLY A 406 16.43 14.58 2.41
CA GLY A 406 17.02 13.75 1.37
C GLY A 406 16.11 12.60 0.94
N ARG A 407 16.73 11.55 0.42
CA ARG A 407 16.05 10.33 -0.05
C ARG A 407 16.71 9.10 0.55
N SER A 408 15.92 8.08 0.82
CA SER A 408 16.41 6.76 1.26
C SER A 408 15.79 5.65 0.41
N SER A 409 16.39 4.46 0.45
CA SER A 409 15.75 3.27 -0.10
C SER A 409 14.42 3.02 0.63
N SER A 410 13.38 2.67 -0.12
CA SER A 410 12.07 2.39 0.48
C SER A 410 12.13 1.21 1.45
N LYS A 411 11.49 1.37 2.61
CA LYS A 411 11.20 0.26 3.54
C LYS A 411 10.45 -0.87 2.86
N ARG A 412 9.71 -0.58 1.78
CA ARG A 412 8.94 -1.52 0.96
C ARG A 412 9.77 -2.24 -0.07
N GLY A 413 11.03 -1.86 -0.31
CA GLY A 413 11.93 -2.52 -1.27
C GLY A 413 11.65 -2.20 -2.74
N VAL A 414 10.76 -1.23 -3.00
CA VAL A 414 10.37 -0.69 -4.31
C VAL A 414 10.22 0.83 -4.15
N SER A 415 10.66 1.62 -5.14
CA SER A 415 10.72 3.09 -5.05
C SER A 415 11.64 3.60 -3.92
N CYS A 416 11.37 4.80 -3.38
CA CYS A 416 12.17 5.53 -2.41
C CYS A 416 11.33 6.04 -1.23
N GLN A 417 12.03 6.51 -0.20
CA GLN A 417 11.47 7.44 0.77
C GLN A 417 11.97 8.85 0.45
N PHE A 418 11.14 9.87 0.66
CA PHE A 418 11.46 11.26 0.35
C PHE A 418 11.26 12.19 1.55
N GLY A 419 12.21 13.10 1.79
CA GLY A 419 12.22 14.02 2.92
C GLY A 419 11.44 15.32 2.70
N PRO A 420 11.35 16.17 3.74
CA PRO A 420 10.67 17.46 3.67
C PRO A 420 11.27 18.41 2.63
N ASP A 421 12.58 18.37 2.40
CA ASP A 421 13.28 19.14 1.37
C ASP A 421 12.85 18.75 -0.06
N VAL A 422 12.66 17.45 -0.31
CA VAL A 422 12.17 16.93 -1.60
C VAL A 422 10.75 17.42 -1.86
N THR A 423 9.87 17.33 -0.87
CA THR A 423 8.50 17.84 -0.97
C THR A 423 8.47 19.32 -1.24
N ARG A 424 9.26 20.12 -0.51
CA ARG A 424 9.31 21.56 -0.69
C ARG A 424 9.77 21.93 -2.11
N ARG A 425 10.89 21.36 -2.59
CA ARG A 425 11.42 21.64 -3.93
C ARG A 425 10.40 21.32 -5.03
N PHE A 426 9.79 20.14 -4.97
CA PHE A 426 8.79 19.73 -5.98
C PHE A 426 7.58 20.68 -6.01
N LEU A 427 7.07 21.08 -4.84
CA LEU A 427 5.93 21.99 -4.74
C LEU A 427 6.28 23.39 -5.28
N GLU A 428 7.45 23.92 -4.92
CA GLU A 428 7.93 25.22 -5.41
C GLU A 428 8.13 25.23 -6.93
N GLU A 429 8.76 24.19 -7.49
CA GLU A 429 9.00 24.04 -8.93
C GLU A 429 7.70 23.94 -9.74
N ASN A 430 6.64 23.38 -9.16
CA ASN A 430 5.36 23.15 -9.84
C ASN A 430 4.24 24.13 -9.43
N GLY A 431 4.53 25.12 -8.58
CA GLY A 431 3.55 26.12 -8.14
C GLY A 431 2.41 25.57 -7.27
N LEU A 432 2.65 24.46 -6.56
CA LEU A 432 1.69 23.76 -5.71
C LEU A 432 1.80 24.19 -4.24
N ASP A 433 0.71 24.01 -3.48
CA ASP A 433 0.64 24.31 -2.05
C ASP A 433 1.09 23.13 -1.18
N TYR A 434 0.57 21.94 -1.45
CA TYR A 434 0.87 20.70 -0.72
C TYR A 434 0.40 19.47 -1.50
N ILE A 435 0.78 18.28 -1.03
CA ILE A 435 0.31 17.00 -1.58
C ILE A 435 -0.62 16.26 -0.60
N ILE A 436 -1.57 15.51 -1.15
CA ILE A 436 -2.35 14.49 -0.44
C ILE A 436 -1.97 13.12 -0.98
N ARG A 437 -1.70 12.18 -0.09
CA ARG A 437 -1.40 10.80 -0.41
C ARG A 437 -2.06 9.81 0.54
N SER A 438 -1.94 8.51 0.29
CA SER A 438 -2.60 7.47 1.09
C SER A 438 -1.64 6.38 1.52
N HIS A 439 -1.73 5.12 1.05
CA HIS A 439 -0.69 4.05 1.04
C HIS A 439 -0.09 3.58 2.40
N GLU A 440 -0.24 4.34 3.48
CA GLU A 440 0.23 4.02 4.82
C GLU A 440 -0.93 4.13 5.81
N VAL A 441 -1.17 3.03 6.53
CA VAL A 441 -2.08 3.03 7.68
C VAL A 441 -1.62 4.06 8.72
N LYS A 442 -2.56 4.85 9.23
CA LYS A 442 -2.33 5.83 10.31
C LYS A 442 -3.31 5.56 11.45
N PRO A 443 -2.87 5.59 12.72
CA PRO A 443 -3.75 5.32 13.87
C PRO A 443 -5.02 6.18 13.89
N GLU A 444 -4.89 7.47 13.53
CA GLU A 444 -5.99 8.42 13.49
C GLU A 444 -6.65 8.53 12.10
N GLY A 445 -6.30 7.64 11.15
CA GLY A 445 -6.79 7.67 9.77
C GLY A 445 -6.14 8.74 8.88
N TYR A 446 -5.36 9.66 9.46
CA TYR A 446 -4.60 10.66 8.71
C TYR A 446 -3.32 11.07 9.45
N GLU A 447 -2.39 11.72 8.74
CA GLU A 447 -1.20 12.35 9.32
C GLU A 447 -0.79 13.57 8.48
N VAL A 448 -0.35 14.63 9.15
CA VAL A 448 0.21 15.81 8.49
C VAL A 448 1.71 15.85 8.76
N SER A 449 2.50 15.74 7.69
CA SER A 449 3.96 15.64 7.73
C SER A 449 4.62 16.76 6.92
N HIS A 450 5.95 16.80 6.95
CA HIS A 450 6.77 17.75 6.17
C HIS A 450 6.34 19.22 6.37
N ASN A 451 6.07 19.61 7.62
CA ASN A 451 5.62 20.95 8.00
C ASN A 451 4.30 21.38 7.32
N GLY A 452 3.37 20.44 7.09
CA GLY A 452 2.08 20.72 6.48
C GLY A 452 2.02 20.48 4.97
N LEU A 453 3.15 20.13 4.35
CA LEU A 453 3.26 20.01 2.89
C LEU A 453 2.95 18.61 2.35
N CYS A 454 2.91 17.58 3.21
CA CYS A 454 2.58 16.21 2.83
C CYS A 454 1.53 15.62 3.78
N VAL A 455 0.33 15.41 3.26
CA VAL A 455 -0.82 14.91 4.02
C VAL A 455 -1.08 13.45 3.63
N THR A 456 -1.17 12.57 4.63
CA THR A 456 -1.59 11.18 4.45
C THR A 456 -3.04 11.01 4.89
N VAL A 457 -3.89 10.37 4.09
CA VAL A 457 -5.27 9.98 4.43
C VAL A 457 -5.51 8.50 4.13
N PHE A 458 -6.14 7.78 5.05
CA PHE A 458 -6.37 6.34 4.98
C PHE A 458 -7.81 6.01 5.40
N SER A 459 -8.56 5.30 4.55
CA SER A 459 -10.01 5.15 4.70
C SER A 459 -10.46 3.72 5.03
N ALA A 460 -9.54 2.85 5.44
CA ALA A 460 -9.83 1.50 5.93
C ALA A 460 -9.68 1.45 7.47
N PRO A 461 -10.75 1.72 8.25
CA PRO A 461 -10.70 1.62 9.70
C PRO A 461 -10.51 0.17 10.16
N ASN A 462 -9.89 -0.04 11.31
CA ASN A 462 -9.52 -1.35 11.85
C ASN A 462 -8.93 -2.29 10.79
N TYR A 463 -7.93 -1.79 10.06
CA TYR A 463 -7.42 -2.43 8.87
C TYR A 463 -7.07 -3.91 9.10
N CYS A 464 -7.53 -4.78 8.19
CA CYS A 464 -7.40 -6.23 8.26
C CYS A 464 -7.90 -6.87 9.58
N ASP A 465 -8.93 -6.26 10.18
CA ASP A 465 -9.58 -6.66 11.44
C ASP A 465 -8.64 -6.73 12.65
N GLN A 466 -7.47 -6.08 12.57
CA GLN A 466 -6.39 -6.28 13.54
C GLN A 466 -5.70 -4.98 13.99
N MET A 467 -5.64 -3.96 13.12
CA MET A 467 -4.82 -2.79 13.40
C MET A 467 -5.45 -1.81 14.40
N GLY A 468 -6.79 -1.82 14.56
CA GLY A 468 -7.49 -0.94 15.49
C GLY A 468 -7.41 0.56 15.17
N ASN A 469 -6.90 0.94 13.99
CA ASN A 469 -6.84 2.33 13.54
C ASN A 469 -8.23 2.89 13.22
N LYS A 470 -8.38 4.21 13.29
CA LYS A 470 -9.51 4.91 12.67
C LYS A 470 -9.32 5.01 11.16
N GLY A 471 -10.41 5.23 10.45
CA GLY A 471 -10.42 5.70 9.07
C GLY A 471 -10.61 7.22 9.04
N ALA A 472 -10.19 7.87 7.96
CA ALA A 472 -10.54 9.26 7.70
C ALA A 472 -10.81 9.52 6.22
N TYR A 473 -11.54 10.61 5.96
CA TYR A 473 -11.65 11.25 4.65
C TYR A 473 -11.43 12.76 4.80
N ILE A 474 -11.07 13.43 3.71
CA ILE A 474 -10.79 14.87 3.68
C ILE A 474 -11.89 15.60 2.91
N HIS A 475 -12.35 16.75 3.40
CA HIS A 475 -13.07 17.73 2.61
C HIS A 475 -12.12 18.83 2.12
N LEU A 476 -12.10 19.05 0.80
CA LEU A 476 -11.45 20.20 0.17
C LEU A 476 -12.52 21.14 -0.39
N ASN A 477 -12.50 22.41 0.03
CA ASN A 477 -13.45 23.41 -0.42
C ASN A 477 -12.78 24.37 -1.43
N GLY A 478 -13.47 24.72 -2.52
CA GLY A 478 -12.89 25.57 -3.55
C GLY A 478 -12.56 27.00 -3.09
N SER A 479 -13.14 27.49 -1.99
CA SER A 479 -12.78 28.79 -1.39
C SER A 479 -11.55 28.76 -0.49
N ASP A 480 -11.28 27.63 0.16
CA ASP A 480 -10.14 27.41 1.05
C ASP A 480 -9.76 25.93 0.95
N LEU A 481 -8.76 25.63 0.13
CA LEU A 481 -8.29 24.27 -0.16
C LEU A 481 -7.57 23.62 1.03
N LYS A 482 -7.71 24.12 2.26
CA LYS A 482 -7.16 23.46 3.44
C LYS A 482 -7.87 22.13 3.68
N PRO A 483 -7.12 21.06 4.01
CA PRO A 483 -7.71 19.76 4.28
C PRO A 483 -8.49 19.80 5.59
N LYS A 484 -9.79 19.48 5.53
CA LYS A 484 -10.62 19.24 6.72
C LYS A 484 -10.78 17.74 6.92
N PHE A 485 -10.24 17.21 8.00
CA PHE A 485 -10.24 15.77 8.29
C PHE A 485 -11.51 15.36 9.02
N HIS A 486 -12.12 14.27 8.56
CA HIS A 486 -13.28 13.64 9.18
C HIS A 486 -12.93 12.19 9.49
N GLN A 487 -12.85 11.87 10.78
CA GLN A 487 -12.50 10.53 11.24
C GLN A 487 -13.76 9.67 11.43
N PHE A 488 -13.61 8.36 11.25
CA PHE A 488 -14.67 7.38 11.49
C PHE A 488 -14.07 6.05 11.96
N GLU A 489 -14.90 5.24 12.60
CA GLU A 489 -14.54 3.91 13.10
C GLU A 489 -15.09 2.80 12.21
N ALA A 490 -14.54 1.60 12.38
CA ALA A 490 -14.95 0.42 11.63
C ALA A 490 -16.36 -0.02 12.00
N VAL A 491 -17.10 -0.55 11.03
CA VAL A 491 -18.44 -1.10 11.26
C VAL A 491 -18.43 -2.63 11.17
N PRO A 492 -19.42 -3.31 11.80
CA PRO A 492 -19.54 -4.76 11.68
C PRO A 492 -19.73 -5.20 10.22
N HIS A 493 -19.08 -6.30 9.86
CA HIS A 493 -19.21 -6.98 8.57
C HIS A 493 -19.44 -8.50 8.78
N PRO A 494 -19.90 -9.24 7.76
CA PRO A 494 -20.03 -10.69 7.82
C PRO A 494 -18.71 -11.38 8.14
N ASN A 495 -18.81 -12.59 8.71
CA ASN A 495 -17.68 -13.38 9.18
C ASN A 495 -16.88 -14.03 8.04
N VAL A 496 -16.25 -13.19 7.21
CA VAL A 496 -15.32 -13.56 6.14
C VAL A 496 -13.98 -12.95 6.50
N LYS A 497 -13.01 -13.80 6.88
CA LYS A 497 -11.69 -13.33 7.33
C LYS A 497 -10.98 -12.52 6.23
N PRO A 498 -10.16 -11.52 6.58
CA PRO A 498 -9.25 -10.88 5.65
C PRO A 498 -8.34 -11.91 4.96
N MET A 499 -7.94 -11.62 3.73
CA MET A 499 -7.06 -12.43 2.92
C MET A 499 -7.63 -13.83 2.61
N MET A 500 -8.95 -14.07 2.74
CA MET A 500 -9.56 -15.39 2.52
C MET A 500 -9.21 -15.98 1.15
N TYR A 501 -9.13 -15.12 0.13
CA TYR A 501 -8.86 -15.51 -1.26
C TYR A 501 -7.40 -15.34 -1.69
N ALA A 502 -6.53 -14.90 -0.78
CA ALA A 502 -5.12 -14.68 -1.06
C ALA A 502 -4.34 -15.99 -1.24
N ASN A 503 -3.11 -15.87 -1.73
CA ASN A 503 -2.24 -17.02 -1.87
C ASN A 503 -1.97 -17.67 -0.50
N SER A 504 -2.07 -19.00 -0.43
CA SER A 504 -1.90 -19.77 0.81
C SER A 504 -0.56 -19.50 1.51
N LEU A 505 0.49 -19.20 0.76
CA LEU A 505 1.81 -18.85 1.32
C LEU A 505 1.79 -17.55 2.14
N LEU A 506 0.96 -16.58 1.75
CA LEU A 506 0.83 -15.31 2.47
C LEU A 506 -0.11 -15.44 3.68
N GLN A 507 -1.17 -16.23 3.57
CA GLN A 507 -2.03 -16.56 4.72
C GLN A 507 -1.21 -17.20 5.86
N MET A 508 -0.22 -18.04 5.51
CA MET A 508 0.69 -18.68 6.48
C MET A 508 1.77 -17.75 7.02
N GLY A 509 2.07 -16.64 6.33
CA GLY A 509 3.09 -15.67 6.71
C GLY A 509 2.57 -14.50 7.55
N MET A 510 1.27 -14.19 7.45
CA MET A 510 0.60 -13.10 8.18
C MET A 510 -0.14 -13.55 9.44
N MET A 511 -0.51 -14.84 9.56
CA MET A 511 -0.87 -15.47 10.84
C MET A 511 0.38 -15.82 11.65
#